data_AF-A0A2V8EYR0-F1
#
_entry.id   AF-A0A2V8EYR0-F1
#
_cell.length_a   1.000
_cell.length_b   1.000
_cell.length_c   1.000
_cell.angle_alpha   90.00
_cell.angle_beta   90.00
_cell.angle_gamma   90.00
#
_symmetry.space_group_name_H-M   'P 1'
#
loop_
_entity.id
_entity.type
_entity.pdbx_description
1 polymer ?
#
loop_
_entity_poly.entity_id
_entity_poly.type
_entity_poly.pdbx_seq_one_letter_code
_entity_poly.pdbx_strand_id
1 'polypeptide(L)' 'MAEKDPFLKRSTEAFQHTAEQAGPAAGAGYTLIGAIMLLGAIGYAVDRWLGTSPWFLLGGLLLGIIVGMYELARTVWKR' A
#
# COMPACT_ATOMS: atom_id res chain seq x y z
N MET A 1 0.90 42.89 -14.17
CA MET A 1 0.18 41.75 -13.56
C MET A 1 0.09 40.69 -14.64
N ALA A 2 0.93 39.65 -14.59
CA ALA A 2 1.03 38.67 -15.66
C ALA A 2 -0.23 37.78 -15.67
N GLU A 3 -0.97 37.82 -16.77
CA GLU A 3 -2.05 36.89 -17.08
C GLU A 3 -1.45 35.49 -17.11
N LYS A 4 -1.72 34.66 -16.09
CA LYS A 4 -1.25 33.27 -16.04
C LYS A 4 -1.85 32.55 -17.26
N ASP A 5 -0.99 32.24 -18.23
CA ASP A 5 -1.38 31.64 -19.51
C ASP A 5 -2.33 30.45 -19.33
N PRO A 6 -3.41 30.36 -20.12
CA PRO A 6 -4.45 29.32 -20.01
C PRO A 6 -3.90 27.89 -20.12
N PHE A 7 -2.74 27.72 -20.74
CA PHE A 7 -2.00 26.46 -20.83
C PHE A 7 -1.52 25.95 -19.46
N LEU A 8 -0.96 26.84 -18.63
CA LEU A 8 -0.44 26.48 -17.31
C LEU A 8 -1.55 26.05 -16.36
N LYS A 9 -2.71 26.73 -16.41
CA LYS A 9 -3.88 26.31 -15.62
C LYS A 9 -4.33 24.90 -15.99
N ARG A 10 -4.49 24.64 -17.29
CA ARG A 10 -4.94 23.34 -17.80
C ARG A 10 -3.96 22.20 -17.49
N SER A 11 -2.65 22.46 -17.57
CA SER A 11 -1.64 21.47 -17.19
C SER A 11 -1.64 21.20 -15.68
N THR A 12 -1.87 22.22 -14.85
CA THR A 12 -1.94 22.07 -13.40
C THR A 12 -3.19 21.30 -12.98
N GLU A 13 -4.35 21.59 -13.58
CA GLU A 13 -5.61 20.87 -13.35
C GLU A 13 -5.51 19.39 -13.78
N ALA A 14 -4.89 19.11 -14.94
CA ALA A 14 -4.65 17.74 -15.40
C ALA A 14 -3.72 16.95 -14.46
N PHE A 15 -2.67 17.60 -13.95
CA PHE A 15 -1.78 17.01 -12.94
C PHE A 15 -2.51 16.75 -11.63
N GLN A 16 -3.32 17.72 -11.18
CA GLN A 16 -4.10 17.61 -9.95
C GLN A 16 -5.11 16.46 -10.03
N HIS A 17 -5.83 16.30 -11.15
CA HIS A 17 -6.73 15.16 -11.31
C HIS A 17 -6.00 13.81 -11.30
N THR A 18 -4.81 13.74 -11.89
CA THR A 18 -3.99 12.51 -11.83
C THR A 18 -3.48 12.26 -10.41
N ALA A 19 -3.06 13.30 -9.69
CA ALA A 19 -2.59 13.20 -8.32
C ALA A 19 -3.71 12.84 -7.33
N GLU A 20 -4.90 13.42 -7.46
CA GLU A 20 -6.10 13.06 -6.69
C GLU A 20 -6.50 11.60 -6.92
N GLN A 21 -6.41 11.12 -8.17
CA GLN A 21 -6.70 9.72 -8.48
C GLN A 21 -5.61 8.77 -7.99
N ALA A 22 -4.35 9.22 -7.92
CA ALA A 22 -3.22 8.43 -7.44
C ALA A 22 -3.14 8.35 -5.91
N GLY A 23 -3.67 9.32 -5.17
CA GLY A 23 -3.64 9.35 -3.69
C GLY A 23 -4.18 8.07 -3.03
N PRO A 24 -5.38 7.58 -3.40
CA PRO A 24 -5.91 6.32 -2.90
C PRO A 24 -5.07 5.08 -3.26
N ALA A 25 -4.47 5.06 -4.45
CA ALA A 25 -3.61 3.96 -4.89
C ALA A 25 -2.27 3.93 -4.12
N ALA A 26 -1.69 5.10 -3.86
CA ALA A 26 -0.48 5.23 -3.06
C ALA A 26 -0.72 4.78 -1.60
N GLY A 27 -1.83 5.19 -0.98
CA GLY A 27 -2.19 4.75 0.37
C GLY A 27 -2.32 3.23 0.50
N ALA A 28 -2.92 2.59 -0.50
CA ALA A 28 -3.12 1.14 -0.52
C ALA A 28 -1.79 0.36 -0.58
N GLY A 29 -0.79 0.89 -1.31
CA GLY A 29 0.56 0.31 -1.33
C GLY A 29 1.28 0.36 0.01
N TYR A 30 1.17 1.47 0.76
CA TYR A 30 1.75 1.59 2.10
C TYR A 30 1.12 0.62 3.09
N THR A 31 -0.19 0.38 2.99
CA THR A 31 -0.89 -0.59 3.85
C THR A 31 -0.40 -2.02 3.60
N LEU A 32 -0.21 -2.42 2.34
CA LEU A 32 0.36 -3.73 1.98
C LEU A 32 1.77 -3.91 2.55
N ILE A 33 2.65 -2.90 2.39
CA ILE A 33 4.01 -2.94 2.93
C ILE A 33 3.97 -3.05 4.46
N GLY A 34 3.12 -2.26 5.11
CA GLY A 34 2.93 -2.31 6.56
C GLY A 34 2.44 -3.67 7.06
N ALA A 35 1.46 -4.26 6.36
CA ALA A 35 0.92 -5.57 6.71
C ALA A 35 1.98 -6.68 6.58
N ILE A 36 2.76 -6.69 5.49
CA ILE A 36 3.84 -7.67 5.28
C ILE A 36 4.92 -7.52 6.35
N MET A 37 5.38 -6.29 6.63
CA MET A 37 6.39 -6.06 7.67
C MET A 37 5.90 -6.48 9.04
N LEU A 38 4.65 -6.13 9.41
CA LEU A 38 4.09 -6.43 10.72
C LEU A 38 3.91 -7.94 10.91
N LEU A 39 3.22 -8.63 10.00
CA LEU A 39 2.99 -10.06 10.11
C LEU A 39 4.28 -10.87 9.96
N GLY A 40 5.18 -10.45 9.08
CA GLY A 40 6.50 -11.07 8.92
C GLY A 40 7.36 -10.94 10.18
N ALA A 41 7.38 -9.76 10.82
CA ALA A 41 8.10 -9.55 12.06
C ALA A 41 7.54 -10.38 13.22
N ILE A 42 6.21 -10.48 13.32
CA ILE A 42 5.55 -11.34 14.32
C ILE A 42 5.89 -12.81 14.05
N GLY A 43 5.77 -13.27 12.81
CA GLY A 43 6.12 -14.64 12.43
C GLY A 43 7.57 -15.00 12.73
N TYR A 44 8.50 -14.08 12.46
CA TYR A 44 9.91 -14.24 12.80
C TYR A 44 10.15 -14.34 14.31
N ALA A 45 9.53 -13.47 15.11
CA ALA A 45 9.68 -13.48 16.56
C ALA A 45 9.16 -14.79 17.17
N VAL A 46 8.04 -15.30 16.65
CA VAL A 46 7.46 -16.59 17.06
C VAL A 46 8.38 -17.74 16.68
N ASP A 47 8.86 -17.81 15.44
CA ASP A 47 9.82 -18.85 15.02
C ASP A 47 11.10 -18.84 15.88
N ARG A 48 11.59 -17.65 16.23
CA ARG A 48 12.79 -17.48 17.07
C ARG A 48 12.58 -18.00 18.50
N TRP A 49 11.37 -17.83 19.05
CA TRP A 49 11.00 -18.29 20.40
C TRP A 49 10.76 -19.80 20.46
N LEU A 50 10.12 -20.38 19.45
CA LEU A 50 9.87 -21.82 19.40
C LEU A 50 11.08 -22.63 18.91
N GLY A 51 12.13 -21.97 18.40
CA GLY A 51 13.29 -22.65 17.81
C GLY A 51 12.92 -23.46 16.56
N THR A 52 11.77 -23.17 15.97
CA THR A 52 11.23 -23.86 14.80
C THR A 52 11.92 -23.37 13.53
N SER A 53 12.02 -24.24 12.53
CA SER A 53 12.30 -23.80 11.14
C SER A 53 11.28 -22.72 10.74
N PRO A 54 11.61 -21.77 9.83
CA PRO A 54 10.94 -20.47 9.65
C PRO A 54 9.52 -20.56 9.04
N TRP A 55 8.67 -21.41 9.59
CA TRP A 55 7.34 -21.75 9.11
C TRP A 55 6.33 -20.67 9.48
N PHE A 56 6.43 -20.05 10.66
CA PHE A 56 5.54 -18.95 11.04
C PHE A 56 5.87 -17.66 10.28
N LEU A 57 7.13 -17.43 9.93
CA LEU A 57 7.56 -16.36 9.03
C LEU A 57 6.97 -16.57 7.63
N LEU A 58 7.10 -17.78 7.07
CA LEU A 58 6.51 -18.14 5.77
C LEU A 58 4.98 -17.96 5.79
N GLY A 59 4.31 -18.44 6.84
CA GLY A 59 2.87 -18.27 7.04
C GLY A 59 2.47 -16.82 7.20
N GLY A 60 3.20 -16.04 7.99
CA GLY A 60 2.99 -14.61 8.22
C GLY A 60 3.18 -13.79 6.94
N LEU A 61 4.16 -14.13 6.11
CA LEU A 61 4.39 -13.49 4.82
C LEU A 61 3.25 -13.77 3.83
N LEU A 62 2.82 -15.04 3.73
CA LEU A 62 1.67 -15.45 2.91
C LEU A 62 0.39 -14.75 3.36
N LEU A 63 0.13 -14.71 4.67
CA LEU A 63 -1.00 -13.97 5.24
C LEU A 63 -0.89 -12.47 4.95
N GLY A 64 0.28 -11.86 5.10
CA GLY A 64 0.50 -10.45 4.79
C GLY A 64 0.20 -10.10 3.33
N ILE A 65 0.57 -10.98 2.39
CA ILE A 65 0.23 -10.84 0.98
C ILE A 65 -1.29 -10.94 0.76
N ILE A 66 -1.94 -11.96 1.34
CA ILE A 66 -3.39 -12.16 1.20
C ILE A 66 -4.16 -10.97 1.78
N VAL A 67 -3.81 -10.53 2.99
CA VAL A 67 -4.46 -9.39 3.67
C VAL A 67 -4.25 -8.12 2.87
N GLY A 68 -3.03 -7.82 2.44
CA GLY A 68 -2.78 -6.62 1.68
C GLY A 68 -3.45 -6.64 0.30
N MET A 69 -3.47 -7.78 -0.40
CA MET A 69 -4.29 -7.93 -1.63
C MET A 69 -5.77 -7.71 -1.37
N TYR A 70 -6.31 -8.25 -0.27
CA TYR A 70 -7.69 -8.05 0.13
C TYR A 70 -7.98 -6.56 0.40
N GLU A 71 -7.05 -5.86 1.02
CA GLU A 71 -7.18 -4.44 1.35
C GLU A 71 -7.08 -3.55 0.10
N LEU A 72 -6.20 -3.90 -0.85
CA LEU A 72 -6.18 -3.30 -2.19
C LEU A 72 -7.52 -3.53 -2.90
N ALA A 73 -7.98 -4.78 -2.97
CA ALA A 73 -9.23 -5.13 -3.63
C ALA A 73 -10.42 -4.41 -3.01
N ARG A 74 -10.49 -4.36 -1.66
CA ARG A 74 -11.52 -3.63 -0.92
C ARG A 74 -11.49 -2.13 -1.23
N THR A 75 -10.30 -1.53 -1.32
CA THR A 75 -10.14 -0.09 -1.62
C THR A 75 -10.54 0.25 -3.05
N VAL A 76 -10.25 -0.64 -4.01
CA VAL A 76 -10.64 -0.49 -5.41
C VAL A 76 -12.14 -0.72 -5.59
N TRP A 77 -12.72 -1.72 -4.93
CA TRP A 77 -14.14 -2.11 -5.08
C TRP A 77 -15.11 -1.22 -4.30
N LYS A 78 -14.64 -0.47 -3.29
CA LYS A 78 -15.48 0.51 -2.57
C LYS A 78 -15.73 1.81 -3.34
N ARG A 79 -15.40 1.86 -4.64
CA ARG A 79 -15.79 2.96 -5.54
C ARG A 79 -17.14 2.69 -6.20
#